data_AF-A0A6S7KWZ3-F1
#
_entry.id   AF-A0A6S7KWZ3-F1
#
_cell.length_a   1.000
_cell.length_b   1.000
_cell.length_c   1.000
_cell.angle_alpha   90.00
_cell.angle_beta   90.00
_cell.angle_gamma   90.00
#
_symmetry.space_group_name_H-M   'P 1'
#
loop_
_entity.id
_entity.type
_entity.pdbx_description
1 polymer ?
#
loop_
_entity_poly.entity_id
_entity_poly.type
_entity_poly.pdbx_seq_one_letter_code
_entity_poly.pdbx_strand_id
1 'polypeptide(L)'
;MVDSTVPSVTDSYLKKDFGDRVPDKFPPKKLLTLNQTQLQERREQLEKYLQSISQDPVLVASKTFVKFLLKAQKESNNVEEEDMQLDIYLMNGKKFQVNVRNTDSTDHVMQEAMSQIKLPQNMIQYFSLFLVQREEDSGLA
;
A
#
# COMPACT_ATOMS: atom_id res chain seq x y z
N MET A 1 10.93 -14.48 9.97
CA MET A 1 12.02 -14.47 8.97
C MET A 1 11.62 -13.48 7.90
N VAL A 2 12.29 -12.34 7.81
CA VAL A 2 12.00 -11.35 6.76
C VAL A 2 12.57 -11.90 5.45
N ASP A 3 11.72 -12.19 4.46
CA ASP A 3 12.17 -12.75 3.20
C ASP A 3 13.11 -11.75 2.49
N SER A 4 14.38 -12.11 2.41
CA SER A 4 15.44 -11.29 1.80
C SER A 4 15.27 -11.13 0.27
N THR A 5 14.29 -11.81 -0.31
CA THR A 5 13.97 -11.80 -1.75
C THR A 5 13.19 -10.55 -2.15
N VAL A 6 12.28 -10.07 -1.30
CA VAL A 6 11.32 -8.99 -1.62
C VAL A 6 12.00 -7.63 -1.90
N PRO A 7 13.00 -7.17 -1.10
CA PRO A 7 13.64 -5.87 -1.34
C PRO A 7 14.47 -5.83 -2.63
N SER A 8 15.11 -6.94 -2.99
CA SER A 8 15.96 -7.03 -4.19
C SER A 8 15.16 -7.12 -5.48
N VAL A 9 13.99 -7.77 -5.45
CA VAL A 9 13.08 -7.79 -6.60
C VAL A 9 12.54 -6.38 -6.86
N THR A 10 12.30 -5.60 -5.80
CA THR A 10 11.83 -4.22 -5.92
C THR A 10 12.89 -3.29 -6.53
N ASP A 11 14.17 -3.40 -6.13
CA ASP A 11 15.29 -2.70 -6.82
C ASP A 11 15.31 -2.98 -8.32
N SER A 12 15.09 -4.24 -8.72
CA SER A 12 15.08 -4.60 -10.15
C SER A 12 13.95 -3.95 -10.94
N TYR A 13 12.76 -3.80 -10.34
CA TYR A 13 11.64 -3.09 -10.96
C TYR A 13 11.88 -1.58 -11.00
N LEU A 14 12.40 -1.00 -9.92
CA LEU A 14 12.73 0.43 -9.88
C LEU A 14 13.81 0.77 -10.92
N LYS A 15 14.87 -0.02 -11.03
CA LYS A 15 15.93 0.19 -12.04
C LYS A 15 15.41 0.03 -13.46
N LYS A 16 14.51 -0.91 -13.70
CA LYS A 16 13.87 -1.08 -15.00
C LYS A 16 13.03 0.14 -15.40
N ASP A 17 12.29 0.71 -14.45
CA ASP A 17 11.34 1.79 -14.72
C ASP A 17 11.99 3.19 -14.69
N PHE A 18 13.07 3.37 -13.93
CA PHE A 18 13.66 4.69 -13.64
C PHE A 18 15.17 4.79 -13.89
N GLY A 19 15.84 3.71 -14.31
CA GLY A 19 17.24 3.71 -14.73
C GLY A 19 18.18 4.36 -13.72
N ASP A 20 18.96 5.34 -14.20
CA ASP A 20 20.01 6.05 -13.46
C ASP A 20 19.51 6.87 -12.26
N ARG A 21 18.19 7.02 -12.09
CA ARG A 21 17.62 7.68 -10.90
C ARG A 21 17.69 6.80 -9.67
N VAL A 22 17.76 5.49 -9.85
CA VAL A 22 17.86 4.53 -8.75
C VAL A 22 19.32 4.37 -8.35
N PRO A 23 19.64 4.35 -7.05
CA PRO A 23 21.02 4.16 -6.60
C PRO A 23 21.66 2.91 -7.23
N ASP A 24 22.87 3.07 -7.77
CA ASP A 24 23.55 2.02 -8.53
C ASP A 24 23.71 0.70 -7.75
N LYS A 25 23.88 0.78 -6.43
CA LYS A 25 24.23 -0.36 -5.59
C LYS A 25 23.13 -0.69 -4.58
N PHE A 26 22.38 -1.73 -4.88
CA PHE A 26 21.60 -2.44 -3.88
C PHE A 26 22.52 -3.29 -3.00
N PRO A 27 22.30 -3.39 -1.67
CA PRO A 27 23.16 -4.17 -0.78
C PRO A 27 23.20 -5.65 -1.21
N PRO A 28 24.40 -6.26 -1.37
CA PRO A 28 24.53 -7.59 -1.96
C PRO A 28 23.85 -8.67 -1.12
N LYS A 29 23.23 -9.65 -1.79
CA LYS A 29 22.73 -10.86 -1.14
C LYS A 29 23.94 -11.70 -0.70
N LYS A 30 24.06 -11.99 0.60
CA LYS A 30 25.05 -12.97 1.08
C LYS A 30 24.37 -14.33 1.19
N LEU A 31 25.01 -15.35 0.61
CA LEU A 31 24.53 -16.75 0.59
C LEU A 31 24.83 -17.51 1.90
N LEU A 32 25.48 -16.85 2.86
CA LEU A 32 25.87 -17.42 4.16
C LEU A 32 25.17 -16.67 5.29
N THR A 33 25.01 -17.34 6.44
CA THR A 33 24.49 -16.73 7.66
C THR A 33 25.36 -15.54 8.09
N LEU A 34 24.73 -14.37 8.20
CA LEU A 34 25.39 -13.13 8.59
C LEU A 34 25.74 -13.18 10.09
N ASN A 35 26.97 -12.80 10.44
CA ASN A 35 27.27 -12.49 11.84
C ASN A 35 26.62 -11.14 12.24
N GLN A 36 26.56 -10.83 13.53
CA GLN A 36 25.86 -9.61 14.01
C GLN A 36 26.42 -8.32 13.38
N THR A 37 27.73 -8.22 13.20
CA THR A 37 28.39 -7.07 12.56
C THR A 37 27.95 -6.91 11.10
N GLN A 38 27.98 -7.99 10.32
CA GLN A 38 27.57 -8.00 8.92
C GLN A 38 26.08 -7.75 8.76
N LEU A 39 25.26 -8.15 9.73
CA LEU A 39 23.83 -7.86 9.76
C LEU A 39 23.59 -6.36 9.99
N GLN A 40 24.32 -5.75 10.92
CA GLN A 40 24.25 -4.32 11.20
C GLN A 40 24.73 -3.49 10.00
N GLU A 41 25.86 -3.85 9.39
CA GLU A 41 26.35 -3.22 8.15
C GLU A 41 25.31 -3.32 7.02
N ARG A 42 24.68 -4.49 6.86
CA ARG A 42 23.62 -4.68 5.87
C ARG A 42 22.42 -3.79 6.15
N ARG A 43 22.02 -3.64 7.42
CA ARG A 43 20.92 -2.77 7.83
C ARG A 43 21.21 -1.31 7.48
N GLU A 44 22.41 -0.82 7.80
CA GLU A 44 22.84 0.54 7.47
C GLU A 44 22.88 0.79 5.96
N GLN A 45 23.33 -0.19 5.18
CA GLN A 45 23.34 -0.09 3.71
C GLN A 45 21.93 -0.06 3.12
N LEU A 46 20.99 -0.87 3.65
CA LEU A 46 19.59 -0.85 3.23
C LEU A 46 18.90 0.45 3.61
N GLU A 47 19.20 1.00 4.79
CA GLU A 47 18.68 2.28 5.25
C GLU A 47 19.16 3.42 4.35
N LYS A 48 20.46 3.49 4.05
CA LYS A 48 21.03 4.48 3.13
C LYS A 48 20.41 4.38 1.73
N TYR A 49 20.21 3.16 1.23
CA TYR A 49 19.56 2.92 -0.04
C TYR A 49 18.12 3.46 -0.07
N LEU A 50 17.31 3.14 0.95
CA LEU A 50 15.95 3.66 1.08
C LEU A 50 15.93 5.18 1.21
N GLN A 51 16.84 5.76 1.99
CA GLN A 51 16.97 7.22 2.12
C GLN A 51 17.28 7.88 0.78
N SER A 52 18.21 7.33 -0.01
CA SER A 52 18.53 7.88 -1.33
C SER A 52 17.36 7.80 -2.32
N ILE A 53 16.56 6.73 -2.30
CA ILE A 53 15.32 6.67 -3.08
C ILE A 53 14.33 7.74 -2.61
N SER A 54 14.19 7.93 -1.29
CA SER A 54 13.23 8.87 -0.73
C SER A 54 13.53 10.34 -1.02
N GLN A 55 14.75 10.65 -1.47
CA GLN A 55 15.16 12.01 -1.85
C GLN A 55 14.75 12.37 -3.28
N ASP A 56 14.42 11.40 -4.14
CA ASP A 56 13.92 11.68 -5.49
C ASP A 56 12.37 11.72 -5.48
N PRO A 57 11.76 12.90 -5.73
CA PRO A 57 10.30 13.04 -5.68
C PRO A 57 9.56 12.20 -6.73
N VAL A 58 10.22 11.84 -7.84
CA VAL A 58 9.63 11.00 -8.88
C VAL A 58 9.62 9.53 -8.47
N LEU A 59 10.69 9.06 -7.80
CA LEU A 59 10.73 7.70 -7.27
C LEU A 59 9.75 7.51 -6.12
N VAL A 60 9.65 8.48 -5.21
CA VAL A 60 8.73 8.43 -4.07
C VAL A 60 7.27 8.39 -4.53
N ALA A 61 6.91 9.17 -5.55
CA ALA A 61 5.56 9.18 -6.11
C ALA A 61 5.28 7.96 -7.02
N SER A 62 6.28 7.11 -7.30
CA SER A 62 6.09 5.98 -8.20
C SER A 62 5.15 4.93 -7.63
N LYS A 63 4.26 4.41 -8.48
CA LYS A 63 3.34 3.32 -8.10
C LYS A 63 4.09 2.09 -7.60
N THR A 64 5.26 1.81 -8.15
CA THR A 64 6.11 0.67 -7.77
C THR A 64 6.62 0.80 -6.33
N PHE A 65 7.17 1.96 -5.97
CA PHE A 65 7.68 2.22 -4.63
C PHE A 65 6.56 2.26 -3.58
N VAL A 66 5.45 2.95 -3.88
CA VAL A 66 4.29 3.04 -2.98
C VAL A 66 3.69 1.65 -2.72
N LYS A 67 3.51 0.82 -3.75
CA LYS A 67 3.02 -0.56 -3.59
C LYS A 67 3.97 -1.42 -2.75
N PHE A 68 5.28 -1.25 -2.91
CA PHE A 68 6.26 -1.97 -2.11
C PHE A 68 6.13 -1.62 -0.62
N LEU A 69 6.08 -0.33 -0.27
CA LEU A 69 5.94 0.11 1.12
C LEU A 69 4.62 -0.37 1.73
N LEU A 70 3.52 -0.29 0.97
CA LEU A 70 2.21 -0.78 1.41
C LEU A 70 2.25 -2.29 1.70
N LYS A 71 2.89 -3.08 0.82
CA LYS A 71 3.06 -4.52 1.04
C LYS A 71 3.90 -4.81 2.29
N ALA A 72 5.01 -4.10 2.48
CA ALA A 72 5.86 -4.28 3.66
C ALA A 72 5.13 -3.92 4.97
N GLN A 73 4.25 -2.90 4.96
CA GLN A 73 3.40 -2.58 6.09
C GLN A 73 2.38 -3.69 6.38
N LYS A 74 1.73 -4.24 5.35
CA LYS A 74 0.81 -5.38 5.51
C LYS A 74 1.50 -6.57 6.15
N GLU A 75 2.67 -6.94 5.66
CA GLU A 75 3.48 -8.05 6.19
C GLU A 75 3.94 -7.80 7.64
N SER A 76 4.31 -6.56 7.98
CA SER A 76 4.79 -6.22 9.33
C SER A 76 3.69 -6.18 10.38
N ASN A 77 2.48 -5.77 9.98
CA ASN A 77 1.32 -5.71 10.88
C ASN A 77 0.66 -7.08 11.09
N ASN A 78 1.08 -8.12 10.37
CA ASN A 78 0.55 -9.48 10.46
C ASN A 78 -0.99 -9.51 10.42
N VAL A 79 -1.58 -8.60 9.64
CA VAL A 79 -3.03 -8.48 9.49
C VAL A 79 -3.47 -9.66 8.64
N GLU A 80 -4.19 -10.60 9.24
CA GLU A 80 -4.83 -11.66 8.47
C GLU A 80 -5.80 -11.03 7.47
N GLU A 81 -5.67 -11.41 6.20
CA GLU A 81 -6.61 -10.96 5.18
C GLU A 81 -7.97 -11.59 5.50
N GLU A 82 -8.92 -10.74 5.86
CA GLU A 82 -10.28 -11.14 6.19
C GLU A 82 -11.25 -10.46 5.23
N ASP A 83 -12.15 -11.26 4.66
CA ASP A 83 -13.27 -10.78 3.88
C ASP A 83 -14.29 -10.11 4.81
N MET A 84 -14.67 -8.88 4.50
CA MET A 84 -15.61 -8.09 5.27
C MET A 84 -16.66 -7.42 4.38
N GLN A 85 -17.81 -7.13 4.97
CA GLN A 85 -18.85 -6.34 4.33
C GLN A 85 -18.77 -4.89 4.82
N LEU A 86 -18.56 -3.97 3.89
CA LEU A 86 -18.53 -2.54 4.17
C LEU A 86 -19.84 -1.90 3.70
N ASP A 87 -20.55 -1.26 4.63
CA ASP A 87 -21.75 -0.46 4.33
C ASP A 87 -21.35 0.88 3.68
N ILE A 88 -21.75 1.09 2.43
CA ILE A 88 -21.58 2.36 1.71
C ILE A 88 -22.90 3.14 1.72
N TYR A 89 -22.85 4.37 2.22
CA TYR A 89 -23.99 5.27 2.30
C TYR A 89 -23.95 6.27 1.16
N LEU A 90 -25.10 6.43 0.48
CA LEU A 90 -25.31 7.44 -0.54
C LEU A 90 -25.97 8.67 0.06
N MET A 91 -25.77 9.83 -0.57
CA MET A 91 -26.36 11.11 -0.13
C MET A 91 -27.90 11.12 -0.12
N ASN A 92 -28.54 10.19 -0.83
CA ASN A 92 -30.00 10.03 -0.84
C ASN A 92 -30.52 9.18 0.35
N GLY A 93 -29.68 8.86 1.33
CA GLY A 93 -30.02 8.05 2.50
C GLY A 93 -30.06 6.54 2.25
N LYS A 94 -29.92 6.08 1.00
CA LYS A 94 -29.81 4.65 0.70
C LYS A 94 -28.42 4.14 1.07
N LYS A 95 -28.32 2.86 1.38
CA LYS A 95 -27.05 2.15 1.58
C LYS A 95 -27.02 0.85 0.80
N PHE A 96 -25.81 0.38 0.52
CA PHE A 96 -25.55 -0.95 -0.02
C PHE A 96 -24.24 -1.48 0.55
N GLN A 97 -24.02 -2.79 0.43
CA GLN A 97 -22.87 -3.49 1.02
C GLN A 97 -21.92 -3.93 -0.05
N VAL A 98 -20.63 -3.60 0.09
CA VAL A 98 -19.57 -4.13 -0.76
C VAL A 98 -18.78 -5.18 0.01
N ASN A 99 -18.47 -6.30 -0.65
CA ASN A 99 -17.56 -7.31 -0.11
C ASN A 99 -16.14 -6.89 -0.48
N VAL A 100 -15.33 -6.61 0.52
CA VAL A 100 -13.95 -6.15 0.38
C VAL A 100 -13.10 -6.80 1.47
N ARG A 101 -11.78 -6.76 1.34
CA ARG A 101 -10.88 -7.20 2.40
C ARG A 101 -10.47 -6.02 3.26
N ASN A 102 -10.20 -6.29 4.54
CA ASN A 102 -9.64 -5.32 5.49
C ASN A 102 -8.32 -4.66 5.00
N THR A 103 -7.64 -5.24 4.00
CA THR A 103 -6.42 -4.69 3.42
C THR A 103 -6.60 -4.04 2.04
N ASP A 104 -7.81 -4.00 1.49
CA ASP A 104 -8.04 -3.42 0.16
C ASP A 104 -7.84 -1.89 0.16
N SER A 105 -7.36 -1.35 -0.96
CA SER A 105 -7.17 0.10 -1.10
C SER A 105 -8.49 0.81 -1.35
N THR A 106 -8.56 2.09 -0.99
CA THR A 106 -9.74 2.95 -1.26
C THR A 106 -10.13 2.95 -2.73
N ASP A 107 -9.16 2.90 -3.64
CA ASP A 107 -9.40 2.79 -5.09
C ASP A 107 -10.16 1.51 -5.45
N HIS A 108 -9.79 0.38 -4.85
CA HIS A 108 -10.46 -0.90 -5.08
C HIS A 108 -11.87 -0.91 -4.49
N VAL A 109 -12.03 -0.42 -3.25
CA VAL A 109 -13.34 -0.27 -2.60
C VAL A 109 -14.27 0.61 -3.46
N MET A 110 -13.76 1.72 -4.01
CA MET A 110 -14.53 2.60 -4.90
C MET A 110 -14.95 1.90 -6.19
N GLN A 111 -14.05 1.14 -6.83
CA GLN A 111 -14.36 0.37 -8.05
C GLN A 111 -15.47 -0.65 -7.80
N GLU A 112 -15.40 -1.40 -6.70
CA GLU A 112 -16.40 -2.38 -6.32
C GLU A 112 -17.75 -1.71 -6.03
N ALA A 113 -17.73 -0.59 -5.31
CA ALA A 113 -18.92 0.19 -5.02
C ALA A 113 -19.62 0.70 -6.29
N MET A 114 -18.86 1.21 -7.25
CA MET A 114 -19.37 1.71 -8.53
C MET A 114 -19.92 0.61 -9.42
N SER A 115 -19.29 -0.56 -9.41
CA SER A 115 -19.76 -1.77 -10.10
C SER A 115 -21.14 -2.19 -9.59
N GLN A 116 -21.35 -2.22 -8.27
CA GLN A 116 -22.64 -2.60 -7.68
C GLN A 116 -23.79 -1.67 -8.08
N ILE A 117 -23.56 -0.36 -8.10
CA ILE A 117 -24.59 0.62 -8.48
C ILE A 117 -24.68 0.82 -10.00
N LYS A 118 -23.97 -0.01 -10.78
CA LYS A 118 -23.95 0.00 -12.25
C LYS A 118 -23.56 1.35 -12.84
N LEU A 119 -22.66 2.06 -12.16
CA LEU A 119 -22.11 3.30 -12.68
C LEU A 119 -20.98 3.04 -13.68
N PRO A 120 -20.89 3.82 -14.77
CA PRO A 120 -19.81 3.73 -15.72
C PRO A 120 -18.43 3.96 -15.07
N GLN A 121 -17.46 3.10 -15.40
CA GLN A 121 -16.10 3.15 -14.85
C GLN A 121 -15.36 4.47 -15.15
N ASN A 122 -15.70 5.15 -16.25
CA ASN A 122 -15.12 6.46 -16.61
C ASN A 122 -15.55 7.59 -15.66
N MET A 123 -16.56 7.36 -14.82
CA MET A 123 -17.01 8.35 -13.84
C MET A 123 -16.33 8.23 -12.48
N ILE A 124 -15.57 7.16 -12.22
CA ILE A 124 -14.96 6.88 -10.90
C ILE A 124 -14.13 8.06 -10.39
N GLN A 125 -13.41 8.75 -11.27
CA GLN A 125 -12.58 9.91 -10.93
C GLN A 125 -13.36 11.12 -10.37
N TYR A 126 -14.69 11.15 -10.50
CA TYR A 126 -15.54 12.22 -9.98
C TYR A 126 -16.13 11.91 -8.59
N PHE A 127 -15.85 10.73 -8.05
CA PHE A 127 -16.35 10.29 -6.76
C PHE A 127 -15.22 10.12 -5.76
N SER A 128 -15.56 10.22 -4.48
CA SER A 128 -14.64 10.00 -3.36
C SER A 128 -15.39 9.39 -2.19
N LEU A 129 -14.70 8.55 -1.41
CA LEU A 129 -15.24 7.97 -0.19
C LEU A 129 -14.96 8.91 0.98
N PHE A 130 -15.94 9.06 1.86
CA PHE A 130 -15.85 9.88 3.06
C PHE A 130 -16.19 9.03 4.28
N LEU A 131 -15.45 9.25 5.37
CA LEU A 131 -15.82 8.73 6.67
C LEU A 131 -16.85 9.67 7.28
N VAL A 132 -18.00 9.12 7.68
CA VAL A 132 -19.08 9.88 8.28
C VAL A 132 -19.33 9.32 9.67
N GLN A 133 -19.21 10.17 10.69
CA GLN A 133 -19.68 9.87 12.03
C GLN A 133 -21.12 10.35 12.13
N ARG A 134 -22.04 9.46 12.49
CA ARG A 134 -23.39 9.87 12.87
C ARG A 134 -23.35 10.25 14.34
N GLU A 135 -23.83 11.45 14.66
CA GLU A 135 -24.23 11.72 16.04
C GLU A 135 -25.42 10.81 16.34
N GLU A 136 -25.30 10.00 17.38
CA GLU A 136 -26.48 9.34 17.93
C GLU A 136 -27.37 10.46 18.42
N ASP A 137 -28.56 10.61 17.82
CA ASP A 137 -29.63 11.38 18.44
C ASP A 137 -29.87 10.74 19.81
N SER A 138 -29.26 11.32 20.85
CA SER A 138 -29.59 11.04 22.22
C SER A 138 -31.05 11.44 22.38
N GLY A 139 -31.95 10.46 22.19
CA GLY A 139 -33.38 10.62 22.35
C GLY A 139 -33.68 11.13 23.75
N LEU A 140 -33.75 12.45 23.88
CA LEU A 140 -34.40 13.10 24.98
C LEU A 140 -35.83 13.39 24.52
N ALA A 141 -36.73 12.69 25.20
CA ALA A 141 -38.18 12.69 25.08
C ALA A 141 -38.81 14.08 25.13
#